data_AF-A0A5E4I956-F1
#
_entry.id   AF-A0A5E4I956-F1
#
_cell.length_a   1.000
_cell.length_b   1.000
_cell.length_c   1.000
_cell.angle_alpha   90.00
_cell.angle_beta   90.00
_cell.angle_gamma   90.00
#
_symmetry.space_group_name_H-M   'P 1'
#
loop_
_entity.id
_entity.type
_entity.pdbx_description
1 polymer ?
#
loop_
_entity_poly.entity_id
_entity_poly.type
_entity_poly.pdbx_seq_one_letter_code
_entity_poly.pdbx_strand_id
1 'polypeptide(L)'
;MRRKIIGFFVCMLVIVTTIPAVTCIDNDDLNTTPSSSNQHSSFVICNDIQTQSINLKIQEIIEKINETLIRNFLEYLVLEIGNRYTGTDGCKKAANYIYQQFENIGLQSKYQNWSSRGNNLFAGVFTSQNVIGTHQGIDPNSDEIIIFNAHYDTAKETVGAVDDGSGIVSVLAAAYVLSQYNFKRTMEFVAF
;
A
#
# COMPACT_ATOMS: atom_id res chain seq x y z
N MET A 1 15.35 1.26 29.19
CA MET A 1 14.31 1.96 28.42
C MET A 1 13.65 0.92 27.53
N ARG A 2 12.39 0.51 27.82
CA ARG A 2 11.68 -0.55 27.07
C ARG A 2 10.87 0.13 25.98
N ARG A 3 11.31 0.01 24.72
CA ARG A 3 10.59 0.54 23.55
C ARG A 3 9.25 -0.19 23.40
N LYS A 4 8.14 0.55 23.37
CA LYS A 4 6.82 0.00 23.06
C LYS A 4 6.61 0.12 21.55
N ILE A 5 6.54 -1.02 20.87
CA ILE A 5 6.29 -1.10 19.42
C ILE A 5 4.81 -1.41 19.23
N ILE A 6 4.09 -0.53 18.53
CA ILE A 6 2.72 -0.78 18.06
C ILE A 6 2.82 -0.96 16.54
N GLY A 7 2.81 -2.22 16.08
CA GLY A 7 2.89 -2.54 14.66
C GLY A 7 1.49 -2.62 14.02
N PHE A 8 1.27 -1.90 12.92
CA PHE A 8 0.12 -2.10 12.05
C PHE A 8 0.58 -2.89 10.82
N PHE A 9 0.05 -4.11 10.65
CA PHE A 9 0.17 -4.85 9.40
C PHE A 9 -0.86 -4.29 8.41
N VAL A 10 -0.40 -3.54 7.40
CA VAL A 10 -1.27 -3.05 6.33
C VAL A 10 -1.41 -4.15 5.28
N CYS A 11 -2.28 -5.13 5.54
CA CYS A 11 -2.68 -6.11 4.52
C CYS A 11 -3.83 -5.50 3.71
N MET A 12 -3.51 -4.72 2.67
CA MET A 12 -4.55 -4.11 1.82
C MET A 12 -4.93 -5.09 0.70
N LEU A 13 -5.86 -6.00 1.03
CA LEU A 13 -6.61 -6.76 0.03
C LEU A 13 -7.59 -5.78 -0.66
N VAL A 14 -7.14 -5.05 -1.67
CA VAL A 14 -8.05 -4.24 -2.51
C VAL A 14 -8.78 -5.18 -3.45
N ILE A 15 -9.86 -5.80 -2.94
CA ILE A 15 -10.86 -6.45 -3.79
C ILE A 15 -11.75 -5.33 -4.36
N VAL A 16 -11.45 -4.87 -5.58
CA VAL A 16 -12.47 -4.18 -6.39
C VAL A 16 -13.42 -5.26 -6.91
N THR A 17 -14.45 -5.60 -6.14
CA THR A 17 -15.59 -6.36 -6.66
C THR A 17 -16.87 -5.56 -6.49
N THR A 18 -17.15 -4.72 -7.48
CA THR A 18 -18.53 -4.43 -7.89
C THR A 18 -18.58 -4.34 -9.41
N ILE A 19 -18.45 -5.49 -10.07
CA ILE A 19 -19.07 -5.69 -11.39
C ILE A 19 -20.53 -6.05 -11.07
N PRO A 20 -21.55 -5.30 -11.52
CA PRO A 20 -22.90 -5.80 -11.42
C PRO A 20 -23.04 -6.96 -12.40
N ALA A 21 -23.12 -8.17 -11.86
CA ALA A 21 -23.63 -9.32 -12.58
C ALA A 21 -25.10 -9.03 -12.93
N VAL A 22 -25.35 -8.65 -14.18
CA VAL A 22 -26.70 -8.69 -14.75
C VAL A 22 -26.98 -10.15 -15.05
N THR A 23 -27.69 -10.81 -14.14
CA THR A 23 -28.31 -12.11 -14.39
C THR A 23 -29.46 -11.92 -15.36
N CYS A 24 -29.34 -12.57 -16.51
CA CYS A 24 -30.45 -12.83 -17.42
C CYS A 24 -31.57 -13.59 -16.68
N ILE A 25 -32.79 -13.04 -16.74
CA ILE A 25 -34.03 -13.81 -16.61
C ILE A 25 -34.95 -13.32 -17.72
N ASP A 26 -35.25 -14.24 -18.63
CA ASP A 26 -36.20 -14.11 -19.72
C ASP A 26 -37.61 -13.86 -19.19
N ASN A 27 -38.36 -13.00 -19.88
CA ASN A 27 -39.80 -13.16 -20.04
C ASN A 27 -40.21 -12.69 -21.43
N ASP A 28 -40.88 -13.61 -22.11
CA ASP A 28 -41.39 -13.55 -23.47
C ASP A 28 -42.39 -12.40 -23.72
N ASP A 29 -42.48 -12.05 -25.02
CA ASP A 29 -43.69 -11.65 -25.74
C ASP A 29 -44.37 -10.29 -25.45
N LEU A 30 -44.17 -9.32 -26.37
CA LEU A 30 -45.20 -8.76 -27.29
C LEU A 30 -44.84 -7.34 -27.83
N ASN A 31 -44.65 -7.28 -29.15
CA ASN A 31 -44.87 -6.17 -30.10
C ASN A 31 -45.42 -4.81 -29.58
N THR A 32 -44.72 -3.69 -29.87
CA THR A 32 -45.10 -2.61 -30.83
C THR A 32 -44.38 -1.27 -30.56
N THR A 33 -44.21 -0.50 -31.64
CA THR A 33 -43.46 0.76 -31.89
C THR A 33 -43.84 2.01 -31.06
N PRO A 34 -43.06 3.12 -31.14
CA PRO A 34 -42.82 4.03 -30.01
C PRO A 34 -43.73 5.27 -29.99
N SER A 35 -43.99 5.80 -28.79
CA SER A 35 -44.45 7.19 -28.63
C SER A 35 -44.06 7.77 -27.26
N SER A 36 -43.74 9.06 -27.32
CA SER A 36 -43.37 9.98 -26.25
C SER A 36 -44.31 9.99 -25.03
N SER A 37 -43.75 10.06 -23.81
CA SER A 37 -44.22 10.97 -22.77
C SER A 37 -43.34 10.93 -21.50
N ASN A 38 -43.11 12.11 -20.93
CA ASN A 38 -42.55 12.32 -19.60
C ASN A 38 -43.39 11.60 -18.53
N GLN A 39 -42.73 10.83 -17.66
CA GLN A 39 -43.24 10.50 -16.32
C GLN A 39 -42.09 10.54 -15.32
N HIS A 40 -42.20 11.53 -14.44
CA HIS A 40 -41.43 11.74 -13.24
C HIS A 40 -41.62 10.50 -12.33
N SER A 41 -40.59 9.67 -12.15
CA SER A 41 -40.61 8.59 -11.17
C SER A 41 -39.69 8.96 -10.03
N SER A 42 -40.32 9.27 -8.90
CA SER A 42 -39.70 9.57 -7.61
C SER A 42 -38.86 8.37 -7.17
N PHE A 43 -37.55 8.43 -7.35
CA PHE A 43 -36.65 7.50 -6.69
C PHE A 43 -36.62 7.87 -5.21
N VAL A 44 -37.24 7.02 -4.40
CA VAL A 44 -37.16 7.08 -2.94
C VAL A 44 -35.69 6.86 -2.56
N ILE A 45 -34.99 7.94 -2.23
CA ILE A 45 -33.67 7.88 -1.61
C ILE A 45 -33.91 7.41 -0.18
N CYS A 46 -33.78 6.09 0.04
CA CYS A 46 -33.80 5.53 1.38
C CYS A 46 -32.47 5.86 2.09
N ASN A 47 -32.61 6.72 3.09
CA ASN A 47 -31.80 6.89 4.30
C ASN A 47 -30.30 7.16 4.13
N ASP A 48 -29.97 8.45 4.26
CA ASP A 48 -29.10 8.97 5.31
C ASP A 48 -28.21 7.92 6.00
N ILE A 49 -27.15 7.51 5.29
CA ILE A 49 -25.90 7.29 6.00
C ILE A 49 -25.49 8.69 6.42
N GLN A 50 -25.62 8.99 7.73
CA GLN A 50 -24.95 10.14 8.32
C GLN A 50 -23.48 10.06 7.91
N THR A 51 -23.12 10.78 6.86
CA THR A 51 -21.75 11.07 6.47
C THR A 51 -21.20 11.87 7.63
N GLN A 52 -20.61 11.16 8.59
CA GLN A 52 -19.77 11.78 9.59
C GLN A 52 -18.75 12.59 8.80
N SER A 53 -18.88 13.92 8.86
CA SER A 53 -18.01 14.85 8.16
C SER A 53 -16.57 14.41 8.42
N ILE A 54 -15.94 13.84 7.40
CA ILE A 54 -14.56 13.42 7.48
C ILE A 54 -13.79 14.70 7.82
N ASN A 55 -12.90 14.60 8.81
CA ASN A 55 -12.07 15.75 9.17
C ASN A 55 -11.34 16.22 7.90
N LEU A 56 -11.45 17.51 7.56
CA LEU A 56 -10.92 18.06 6.32
C LEU A 56 -9.43 17.74 6.12
N LYS A 57 -8.65 17.67 7.21
CA LYS A 57 -7.24 17.27 7.16
C LYS A 57 -7.05 15.80 6.78
N ILE A 58 -7.93 14.91 7.24
CA ILE A 58 -7.92 13.49 6.84
C ILE A 58 -8.29 13.37 5.37
N GLN A 59 -9.30 14.13 4.92
CA GLN A 59 -9.68 14.15 3.51
C GLN A 59 -8.53 14.62 2.61
N GLU A 60 -7.85 15.71 2.99
CA GLU A 60 -6.66 16.22 2.28
C GLU A 60 -5.54 15.16 2.17
N ILE A 61 -5.30 14.42 3.26
CA ILE A 61 -4.32 13.32 3.27
C ILE A 61 -4.73 12.21 2.30
N ILE A 62 -6.00 11.81 2.29
CA ILE A 62 -6.48 10.74 1.42
C ILE A 62 -6.41 11.17 -0.05
N GLU A 63 -6.76 12.41 -0.37
CA GLU A 63 -6.73 12.95 -1.74
C GLU A 63 -5.31 13.01 -2.35
N LYS A 64 -4.26 13.06 -1.52
CA LYS A 64 -2.86 12.96 -1.98
C LYS A 64 -2.50 11.55 -2.47
N ILE A 65 -3.25 10.51 -2.09
CA ILE A 65 -3.08 9.14 -2.57
C ILE A 65 -4.02 8.92 -3.76
N ASN A 66 -3.45 8.77 -4.95
CA ASN A 66 -4.22 8.55 -6.18
C ASN A 66 -3.63 7.42 -7.02
N GLU A 67 -4.38 7.00 -8.05
CA GLU A 67 -4.00 5.88 -8.91
C GLU A 67 -2.62 6.07 -9.54
N THR A 68 -2.30 7.27 -10.02
CA THR A 68 -1.00 7.55 -10.66
C THR A 68 0.17 7.32 -9.71
N LEU A 69 0.08 7.78 -8.45
CA LEU A 69 1.13 7.56 -7.45
C LEU A 69 1.35 6.06 -7.20
N ILE A 70 0.26 5.33 -6.94
CA ILE A 70 0.28 3.89 -6.65
C ILE A 70 0.81 3.11 -7.85
N ARG A 71 0.32 3.43 -9.04
CA ARG A 71 0.70 2.78 -10.30
C ARG A 71 2.19 2.97 -10.59
N ASN A 72 2.73 4.17 -10.43
CA ASN A 72 4.15 4.43 -10.67
C ASN A 72 5.06 3.59 -9.77
N PHE A 73 4.74 3.49 -8.48
CA PHE A 73 5.50 2.64 -7.56
C PHE A 73 5.36 1.15 -7.91
N LEU A 74 4.15 0.70 -8.22
CA LEU A 74 3.89 -0.71 -8.53
C LEU A 74 4.56 -1.14 -9.84
N GLU A 75 4.42 -0.35 -10.90
CA GLU A 75 4.99 -0.65 -12.21
C GLU A 75 6.52 -0.69 -12.13
N TYR A 76 7.17 0.24 -11.43
CA TYR A 76 8.62 0.18 -11.26
C TYR A 76 9.06 -1.05 -10.47
N LEU A 77 8.40 -1.36 -9.36
CA LEU A 77 8.80 -2.48 -8.51
C LEU A 77 8.54 -3.84 -9.19
N VAL A 78 7.40 -3.99 -9.87
CA VAL A 78 6.91 -5.27 -10.38
C VAL A 78 7.27 -5.51 -11.84
N LEU A 79 7.27 -4.47 -12.69
CA LEU A 79 7.53 -4.61 -14.12
C LEU A 79 8.98 -4.29 -14.47
N GLU A 80 9.53 -3.20 -13.92
CA GLU A 80 10.91 -2.78 -14.24
C GLU A 80 11.97 -3.59 -13.46
N ILE A 81 11.81 -3.73 -12.14
CA ILE A 81 12.72 -4.58 -11.34
C ILE A 81 12.37 -6.06 -11.51
N GLY A 82 11.07 -6.41 -11.47
CA GLY A 82 10.62 -7.78 -11.66
C GLY A 82 10.85 -8.66 -10.43
N ASN A 83 11.45 -9.83 -10.63
CA ASN A 83 11.75 -10.77 -9.55
C ASN A 83 12.76 -10.18 -8.56
N ARG A 84 12.49 -10.33 -7.26
CA ARG A 84 13.32 -9.78 -6.17
C ARG A 84 13.69 -10.87 -5.17
N TYR A 85 13.94 -12.10 -5.64
CA TYR A 85 14.28 -13.22 -4.76
C TYR A 85 15.50 -12.89 -3.89
N THR A 86 15.45 -13.24 -2.61
CA THR A 86 16.46 -12.90 -1.62
C THR A 86 17.89 -13.21 -2.09
N GLY A 87 18.79 -12.23 -1.98
CA GLY A 87 20.20 -12.37 -2.37
C GLY A 87 20.50 -12.14 -3.86
N THR A 88 19.48 -11.97 -4.70
CA THR A 88 19.66 -11.63 -6.12
C THR A 88 19.92 -10.13 -6.34
N ASP A 89 20.32 -9.77 -7.55
CA ASP A 89 20.47 -8.37 -7.97
C ASP A 89 19.13 -7.61 -7.95
N GLY A 90 18.02 -8.26 -8.32
CA GLY A 90 16.68 -7.65 -8.25
C GLY A 90 16.29 -7.24 -6.83
N CYS A 91 16.61 -8.09 -5.85
CA CYS A 91 16.43 -7.79 -4.43
C CYS A 91 17.25 -6.55 -3.99
N LYS A 92 18.52 -6.45 -4.42
CA LYS A 92 19.37 -5.28 -4.14
C LYS A 92 18.85 -4.00 -4.81
N LYS A 93 18.39 -4.10 -6.06
CA LYS A 93 17.80 -2.96 -6.79
C LYS A 93 16.54 -2.45 -6.10
N ALA A 94 15.69 -3.34 -5.61
CA ALA A 94 14.51 -2.96 -4.85
C ALA A 94 14.86 -2.27 -3.53
N ALA A 95 15.82 -2.81 -2.76
CA ALA A 95 16.30 -2.15 -1.55
C ALA A 95 16.81 -0.73 -1.85
N ASN A 96 17.62 -0.57 -2.90
CA ASN A 96 18.11 0.74 -3.31
C ASN A 96 17.01 1.70 -3.78
N TYR A 97 16.05 1.19 -4.55
CA TYR A 97 14.91 1.97 -4.99
C TYR A 97 14.10 2.52 -3.81
N ILE A 98 13.75 1.65 -2.85
CA ILE A 98 12.98 2.02 -1.66
C ILE A 98 13.76 3.04 -0.82
N TYR A 99 15.06 2.83 -0.62
CA TYR A 99 15.93 3.76 0.09
C TYR A 99 15.91 5.15 -0.56
N GLN A 100 16.04 5.20 -1.89
CA GLN A 100 15.97 6.46 -2.64
C GLN A 100 14.61 7.12 -2.51
N GLN A 101 13.50 6.37 -2.54
CA GLN A 101 12.17 6.94 -2.31
C GLN A 101 12.07 7.60 -0.93
N PHE A 102 12.58 6.96 0.12
CA PHE A 102 12.60 7.52 1.48
C PHE A 102 13.49 8.77 1.60
N GLU A 103 14.69 8.77 1.02
CA GLU A 103 15.57 9.94 1.03
C GLU A 103 14.98 11.12 0.25
N ASN A 104 14.36 10.85 -0.91
CA ASN A 104 13.78 11.90 -1.76
C ASN A 104 12.62 12.65 -1.08
N ILE A 105 11.93 12.01 -0.14
CA ILE A 105 10.85 12.63 0.64
C ILE A 105 11.33 13.15 2.01
N GLY A 106 12.66 13.15 2.25
CA GLY A 106 13.29 13.74 3.42
C GLY A 106 13.25 12.88 4.70
N LEU A 107 13.02 11.56 4.59
CA LEU A 107 13.13 10.68 5.74
C LEU A 107 14.60 10.42 6.09
N GLN A 108 14.87 10.13 7.37
CA GLN A 108 16.17 9.63 7.78
C GLN A 108 16.26 8.15 7.43
N SER A 109 16.96 7.82 6.35
CA SER A 109 17.00 6.44 5.83
C SER A 109 18.26 5.70 6.21
N LYS A 110 18.15 4.38 6.41
CA LYS A 110 19.30 3.49 6.64
C LYS A 110 19.04 2.09 6.13
N TYR A 111 20.12 1.40 5.79
CA TYR A 111 20.11 -0.05 5.59
C TYR A 111 20.39 -0.77 6.91
N GLN A 112 19.69 -1.88 7.14
CA GLN A 112 19.98 -2.84 8.19
C GLN A 112 20.33 -4.18 7.54
N ASN A 113 21.62 -4.45 7.40
CA ASN A 113 22.12 -5.68 6.77
C ASN A 113 21.85 -6.89 7.66
N TRP A 114 21.54 -8.02 7.03
CA TRP A 114 21.40 -9.30 7.72
C TRP A 114 21.96 -10.46 6.87
N SER A 115 22.26 -11.56 7.57
CA SER A 115 22.65 -12.83 6.97
C SER A 115 22.03 -13.97 7.77
N SER A 116 21.48 -14.97 7.09
CA SER A 116 20.86 -16.13 7.71
C SER A 116 21.10 -17.40 6.91
N ARG A 117 21.20 -18.54 7.60
CA ARG A 117 21.32 -19.84 6.96
C ARG A 117 19.93 -20.33 6.57
N GLY A 118 19.79 -20.80 5.33
CA GLY A 118 18.55 -21.40 4.86
C GLY A 118 18.27 -22.76 5.49
N ASN A 119 17.05 -23.25 5.30
CA ASN A 119 16.57 -24.51 5.85
C ASN A 119 16.90 -25.70 4.92
N ASN A 120 16.44 -26.91 5.27
CA ASN A 120 16.70 -28.12 4.48
C ASN A 120 16.12 -28.07 3.05
N LEU A 121 15.11 -27.25 2.80
CA LEU A 121 14.49 -27.08 1.47
C LEU A 121 15.22 -26.01 0.64
N PHE A 122 15.86 -25.04 1.29
CA PHE A 122 16.59 -23.95 0.67
C PHE A 122 18.00 -23.86 1.26
N ALA A 123 18.88 -24.77 0.83
CA ALA A 123 20.25 -24.80 1.32
C ALA A 123 21.05 -23.57 0.87
N GLY A 124 21.83 -22.99 1.78
CA GLY A 124 22.70 -21.84 1.50
C GLY A 124 22.76 -20.85 2.64
N VAL A 125 23.56 -19.79 2.46
CA VAL A 125 23.52 -18.59 3.30
C VAL A 125 22.89 -17.49 2.46
N PHE A 126 21.84 -16.87 3.00
CA PHE A 126 21.15 -15.75 2.39
C PHE A 126 21.60 -14.46 3.07
N THR A 127 21.79 -13.43 2.27
CA THR A 127 22.12 -12.08 2.75
C THR A 127 21.20 -11.08 2.07
N SER A 128 20.65 -10.15 2.84
CA SER A 128 19.88 -9.02 2.32
C SER A 128 19.97 -7.83 3.29
N GLN A 129 19.14 -6.82 3.06
CA GLN A 129 19.16 -5.57 3.81
C GLN A 129 17.73 -5.09 4.03
N ASN A 130 17.32 -4.89 5.28
CA ASN A 130 16.07 -4.15 5.52
C ASN A 130 16.33 -2.67 5.22
N VAL A 131 15.33 -1.95 4.72
CA VAL A 131 15.39 -0.52 4.46
C VAL A 131 14.45 0.19 5.43
N ILE A 132 14.98 1.12 6.21
CA ILE A 132 14.22 1.83 7.25
C ILE A 132 14.26 3.32 6.95
N GLY A 133 13.10 3.92 6.72
CA GLY A 133 12.91 5.38 6.66
C GLY A 133 12.24 5.89 7.94
N THR A 134 12.85 6.86 8.61
CA THR A 134 12.34 7.39 9.89
C THR A 134 11.81 8.82 9.71
N HIS A 135 10.55 9.03 10.08
CA HIS A 135 9.94 10.35 10.25
C HIS A 135 9.88 10.68 11.75
N GLN A 136 10.67 11.66 12.19
CA GLN A 136 10.82 11.97 13.61
C GLN A 136 9.57 12.64 14.18
N GLY A 137 9.12 12.14 15.33
CA GLY A 137 8.06 12.76 16.11
C GLY A 137 8.54 14.05 16.78
N ILE A 138 7.59 14.96 17.05
CA ILE A 138 7.88 16.25 17.67
C ILE A 138 7.80 16.23 19.21
N ASP A 139 7.28 15.17 19.82
CA ASP A 139 7.20 15.07 21.28
C ASP A 139 8.51 14.48 21.84
N PRO A 140 9.37 15.30 22.49
CA PRO A 140 10.65 14.83 23.00
C PRO A 140 10.52 13.85 24.17
N ASN A 141 9.32 13.73 24.76
CA ASN A 141 9.06 12.83 25.89
C ASN A 141 8.49 11.48 25.45
N SER A 142 8.24 11.29 24.16
CA SER A 142 7.71 10.04 23.63
C SER A 142 8.83 9.14 23.11
N ASP A 143 8.85 7.88 23.55
CA ASP A 143 9.70 6.81 22.99
C ASP A 143 8.89 5.80 22.16
N GLU A 144 7.64 6.14 21.84
CA GLU A 144 6.73 5.31 21.05
C GLU A 144 7.03 5.44 19.56
N ILE A 145 7.15 4.30 18.88
CA ILE A 145 7.36 4.23 17.43
C ILE A 145 6.19 3.49 16.80
N ILE A 146 5.57 4.14 15.81
CA ILE A 146 4.56 3.51 14.96
C ILE A 146 5.28 2.95 13.74
N ILE A 147 5.10 1.65 13.48
CA ILE A 147 5.77 0.97 12.38
C ILE A 147 4.77 0.63 11.27
N PHE A 148 5.08 1.09 10.06
CA PHE A 148 4.47 0.65 8.81
C PHE A 148 5.47 -0.25 8.10
N ASN A 149 5.06 -1.47 7.74
CA ASN A 149 5.99 -2.42 7.16
C ASN A 149 5.36 -3.33 6.10
N ALA A 150 6.23 -3.85 5.24
CA ALA A 150 5.97 -4.85 4.21
C ALA A 150 7.32 -5.48 3.81
N HIS A 151 7.31 -6.65 3.16
CA HIS A 151 8.55 -7.23 2.63
C HIS A 151 8.66 -7.00 1.13
N TYR A 152 9.87 -6.74 0.63
CA TYR A 152 10.09 -6.39 -0.77
C TYR A 152 10.68 -7.53 -1.59
N ASP A 153 11.13 -8.61 -0.97
CA ASP A 153 11.58 -9.79 -1.69
C ASP A 153 10.41 -10.58 -2.29
N THR A 154 10.73 -11.57 -3.12
CA THR A 154 9.73 -12.43 -3.77
C THR A 154 10.15 -13.89 -3.68
N ALA A 155 9.26 -14.83 -4.00
CA ALA A 155 9.67 -16.18 -4.36
C ALA A 155 10.40 -16.22 -5.73
N LYS A 156 11.06 -17.33 -6.06
CA LYS A 156 12.04 -17.44 -7.18
C LYS A 156 11.50 -17.14 -8.58
N GLU A 157 10.23 -17.41 -8.86
CA GLU A 157 9.68 -17.38 -10.22
C GLU A 157 8.48 -16.46 -10.36
N THR A 158 8.35 -15.50 -9.44
CA THR A 158 7.25 -14.53 -9.43
C THR A 158 7.79 -13.11 -9.31
N VAL A 159 7.03 -12.16 -9.85
CA VAL A 159 7.28 -10.73 -9.67
C VAL A 159 6.70 -10.20 -8.35
N GLY A 160 5.93 -11.04 -7.64
CA GLY A 160 5.40 -10.73 -6.31
C GLY A 160 4.57 -9.46 -6.27
N ALA A 161 3.61 -9.31 -7.19
CA ALA A 161 2.80 -8.10 -7.29
C ALA A 161 1.91 -7.90 -6.05
N VAL A 162 1.27 -8.96 -5.58
CA VAL A 162 0.45 -8.96 -4.36
C VAL A 162 1.26 -9.42 -3.14
N ASP A 163 2.24 -10.30 -3.34
CA ASP A 163 3.10 -10.87 -2.30
C ASP A 163 4.57 -10.51 -2.58
N ASP A 164 5.07 -9.37 -2.08
CA ASP A 164 4.33 -8.33 -1.34
C ASP A 164 4.56 -6.93 -1.92
N GLY A 165 4.58 -6.84 -3.25
CA GLY A 165 4.72 -5.59 -3.99
C GLY A 165 3.65 -4.56 -3.61
N SER A 166 2.39 -4.98 -3.44
CA SER A 166 1.31 -4.10 -2.99
C SER A 166 1.52 -3.57 -1.57
N GLY A 167 2.08 -4.38 -0.66
CA GLY A 167 2.46 -3.92 0.69
C GLY A 167 3.54 -2.84 0.63
N ILE A 168 4.58 -3.04 -0.18
CA ILE A 168 5.65 -2.05 -0.36
C ILE A 168 5.11 -0.75 -0.96
N VAL A 169 4.26 -0.84 -1.98
CA VAL A 169 3.62 0.35 -2.57
C VAL A 169 2.78 1.10 -1.53
N SER A 170 2.08 0.38 -0.64
CA SER A 170 1.31 0.97 0.45
C SER A 170 2.22 1.69 1.47
N VAL A 171 3.36 1.08 1.84
CA VAL A 171 4.36 1.69 2.72
C VAL A 171 4.96 2.95 2.08
N LEU A 172 5.32 2.90 0.80
CA LEU A 172 5.87 4.05 0.07
C LEU A 172 4.86 5.20 -0.04
N ALA A 173 3.59 4.89 -0.36
CA ALA A 173 2.54 5.91 -0.44
C ALA A 173 2.24 6.54 0.94
N ALA A 174 2.17 5.72 1.99
CA ALA A 174 2.01 6.21 3.36
C ALA A 174 3.20 7.11 3.76
N ALA A 175 4.43 6.68 3.48
CA ALA A 175 5.63 7.47 3.75
C ALA A 175 5.58 8.81 3.02
N TYR A 176 5.27 8.81 1.71
CA TYR A 176 5.18 10.00 0.87
C TYR A 176 4.17 11.04 1.39
N VAL A 177 2.98 10.60 1.79
CA VAL A 177 1.94 11.53 2.24
C VAL A 177 2.19 11.97 3.67
N LEU A 178 2.51 11.05 4.58
CA LEU A 178 2.67 11.35 5.99
C LEU A 178 3.93 12.17 6.28
N SER A 179 5.00 12.06 5.48
CA SER A 179 6.22 12.87 5.68
C SER A 179 5.99 14.38 5.56
N GLN A 180 4.87 14.79 4.96
CA GLN A 180 4.49 16.20 4.76
C GLN A 180 3.85 16.85 6.00
N TYR A 181 3.63 16.08 7.08
CA TYR A 181 2.97 16.56 8.29
C TYR A 181 3.80 16.23 9.52
N ASN A 182 3.59 16.99 10.61
CA ASN A 182 4.22 16.72 11.90
C ASN A 182 3.32 15.85 12.78
N PHE A 183 3.91 14.84 13.40
CA PHE A 183 3.25 13.94 14.34
C PHE A 183 3.95 13.97 15.69
N LYS A 184 3.22 13.74 16.78
CA LYS A 184 3.83 13.66 18.12
C LYS A 184 4.80 12.49 18.25
N ARG A 185 4.47 11.37 17.61
CA ARG A 185 5.22 10.10 17.69
C ARG A 185 6.09 9.93 16.45
N THR A 186 7.23 9.28 16.64
CA THR A 186 8.08 8.86 15.52
C THR A 186 7.39 7.74 14.75
N MET A 187 7.53 7.79 13.43
CA MET A 187 7.09 6.73 12.53
C MET A 187 8.30 6.13 11.83
N GLU A 188 8.35 4.80 11.76
CA GLU A 188 9.32 4.07 10.96
C GLU A 188 8.59 3.32 9.83
N PHE A 189 9.04 3.54 8.61
CA PHE A 189 8.62 2.83 7.40
C PHE A 189 9.70 1.79 7.10
N VAL A 190 9.36 0.51 7.24
CA VAL A 190 10.32 -0.59 7.21
C VAL A 190 9.99 -1.54 6.07
N ALA A 191 10.90 -1.67 5.12
CA ALA A 191 10.84 -2.67 4.07
C ALA A 191 11.81 -3.81 4.40
N PHE A 192 11.32 -5.05 4.45
CA PHE A 192 12.10 -6.25 4.78
C PHE A 192 12.60 -7.01 3.56
#